data_AF-A0A328LPF3-F1
#
_entry.id   AF-A0A328LPF3-F1
#
_cell.length_a   1.000
_cell.length_b   1.000
_cell.length_c   1.000
_cell.angle_alpha   90.00
_cell.angle_beta   90.00
_cell.angle_gamma   90.00
#
_symmetry.space_group_name_H-M   'P 1'
#
loop_
_entity.id
_entity.type
_entity.pdbx_description
1 polymer ?
#
loop_
_entity_poly.entity_id
_entity_poly.type
_entity_poly.pdbx_seq_one_letter_code
_entity_poly.pdbx_strand_id
1 'polypeptide(L)'
;MPSTNMAVPTDQSHKHIKSTSRGDTMSQQEEYAATYEFGKTKVHVVAPEPKSQKDIDKVLQAYYKAGWAIIKEMQMKENIEE
;
A
#
# COMPACT_ATOMS: atom_id res chain seq x y z
N MET A 1 34.30 38.30 27.44
CA MET A 1 33.22 37.30 27.43
C MET A 1 33.50 36.30 26.32
N PRO A 2 33.74 35.01 26.57
CA PRO A 2 33.97 34.07 25.47
C PRO A 2 32.62 33.75 24.80
N SER A 3 32.57 33.96 23.49
CA SER A 3 31.46 33.56 22.62
C SER A 3 31.41 32.04 22.55
N THR A 4 30.45 31.41 23.24
CA THR A 4 30.14 30.00 23.04
C THR A 4 29.39 29.86 21.72
N ASN A 5 30.12 29.64 20.63
CA ASN A 5 29.57 29.13 19.38
C ASN A 5 28.83 27.82 19.70
N MET A 6 27.50 27.85 19.67
CA MET A 6 26.65 26.67 19.77
C MET A 6 26.66 25.87 18.46
N ALA A 7 27.85 25.47 18.00
CA ALA A 7 27.98 24.58 16.86
C ALA A 7 27.62 23.16 17.32
N VAL A 8 26.45 22.67 16.91
CA VAL A 8 26.06 21.27 17.10
C VAL A 8 27.04 20.41 16.29
N PRO A 9 27.67 19.38 16.87
CA PRO A 9 28.53 18.48 16.14
C PRO A 9 27.78 17.89 14.94
N THR A 10 28.32 18.11 13.74
CA THR A 10 27.79 17.55 12.48
C THR A 10 28.06 16.05 12.37
N ASP A 11 28.98 15.53 13.17
CA ASP A 11 29.35 14.12 13.14
C ASP A 11 28.36 13.27 13.92
N GLN A 12 27.81 12.26 13.22
CA GLN A 12 26.93 11.24 13.78
C GLN A 12 27.71 10.43 14.84
N SER A 13 27.40 10.65 16.12
CA SER A 13 27.94 9.87 17.25
C SER A 13 27.53 8.40 17.23
N HIS A 14 26.50 8.05 16.44
CA HIS A 14 25.91 6.72 16.42
C HIS A 14 26.10 6.05 15.05
N LYS A 15 27.08 5.15 14.95
CA LYS A 15 27.39 4.38 13.73
C LYS A 15 26.25 3.48 13.23
N HIS A 16 25.23 3.24 14.06
CA HIS A 16 24.14 2.30 13.78
C HIS A 16 22.75 2.94 13.74
N ILE A 17 22.63 4.25 14.02
CA ILE A 17 21.36 4.96 13.85
C ILE A 17 21.38 5.54 12.44
N LYS A 18 20.88 4.76 11.48
CA LYS A 18 20.48 5.32 10.18
C LYS A 18 19.46 6.43 10.49
N SER A 19 19.59 7.59 9.85
CA SER A 19 18.59 8.68 9.98
C SER A 19 17.22 8.17 9.52
N THR A 20 16.45 7.56 10.42
CA THR A 20 15.11 7.04 10.15
C THR A 20 14.06 7.75 10.99
N SER A 21 14.48 8.53 12.01
CA SER A 21 13.56 9.21 12.91
C SER A 21 12.87 10.44 12.29
N ARG A 22 13.37 10.98 11.17
CA ARG A 22 12.81 12.18 10.51
C ARG A 22 12.06 11.91 9.21
N GLY A 23 11.95 10.65 8.78
CA GLY A 23 11.33 10.34 7.48
C GLY A 23 12.19 10.78 6.29
N ASP A 24 13.51 10.95 6.45
CA ASP A 24 14.41 11.32 5.35
C ASP A 24 14.48 10.26 4.23
N THR A 25 14.02 9.03 4.49
CA THR A 25 13.85 7.98 3.48
C THR A 25 12.54 8.13 2.71
N MET A 26 12.13 9.34 2.35
CA MET A 26 11.05 9.62 1.38
C MET A 26 11.59 9.79 -0.05
N SER A 27 12.88 9.49 -0.29
CA SER A 27 13.55 9.73 -1.57
C SER A 27 13.57 8.54 -2.53
N GLN A 28 12.73 7.52 -2.31
CA GLN A 28 12.56 6.46 -3.30
C GLN A 28 11.25 6.75 -4.02
N GLN A 29 11.37 7.13 -5.28
CA GLN A 29 10.30 7.54 -6.17
C GLN A 29 9.23 6.45 -6.28
N GLU A 30 8.25 6.45 -5.38
CA GLU A 30 7.01 5.70 -5.60
C GLU A 30 6.24 6.43 -6.71
N GLU A 31 5.99 5.74 -7.83
CA GLU A 31 5.13 6.25 -8.89
C GLU A 31 3.72 6.43 -8.32
N TYR A 32 3.33 7.68 -8.04
CA TYR A 32 2.02 7.98 -7.50
C TYR A 32 0.92 7.56 -8.49
N ALA A 33 -0.06 6.81 -7.99
CA ALA A 33 -1.22 6.36 -8.76
C ALA A 33 -2.10 7.53 -9.20
N ALA A 34 -2.20 8.55 -8.34
CA ALA A 34 -2.94 9.76 -8.59
C ALA A 34 -2.35 10.94 -7.81
N THR A 35 -2.53 12.14 -8.32
CA THR A 35 -2.23 13.38 -7.60
C THR A 35 -3.43 14.30 -7.69
N TYR A 36 -3.87 14.82 -6.54
CA TYR A 36 -4.98 15.76 -6.44
C TYR A 36 -4.49 17.10 -5.89
N GLU A 37 -4.97 18.20 -6.46
CA GLU A 37 -4.63 19.56 -6.00
C GLU A 37 -5.85 20.24 -5.39
N PHE A 38 -5.72 20.69 -4.14
CA PHE A 38 -6.74 21.44 -3.41
C PHE A 38 -6.14 22.78 -2.97
N GLY A 39 -6.34 23.82 -3.78
CA GLY A 39 -5.76 25.14 -3.53
C GLY A 39 -4.22 25.11 -3.55
N LYS A 40 -3.59 25.18 -2.36
CA LYS A 40 -2.12 25.10 -2.19
C LYS A 40 -1.63 23.71 -1.79
N THR A 41 -2.54 22.77 -1.52
CA THR A 41 -2.18 21.42 -1.04
C THR A 41 -2.17 20.43 -2.19
N LYS A 42 -1.08 19.66 -2.31
CA LYS A 42 -0.99 18.52 -3.23
C LYS A 42 -1.07 17.22 -2.44
N VAL A 43 -1.99 16.34 -2.82
CA VAL A 43 -2.17 15.02 -2.23
C VAL A 43 -1.70 13.99 -3.24
N HIS A 44 -0.70 13.21 -2.86
CA HIS A 44 -0.19 12.11 -3.66
C HIS A 44 -0.76 10.78 -3.14
N VAL A 45 -1.39 10.01 -4.01
CA VAL A 45 -1.94 8.69 -3.70
C VAL A 45 -0.99 7.64 -4.25
N VAL A 46 -0.46 6.80 -3.37
CA VAL A 46 0.44 5.71 -3.71
C VAL A 46 -0.39 4.47 -4.09
N ALA A 47 -0.09 3.86 -5.23
CA ALA A 47 -0.72 2.59 -5.61
C ALA A 47 -0.24 1.49 -4.65
N PRO A 48 -1.11 0.59 -4.19
CA PRO A 48 -0.64 -0.61 -3.53
C PRO A 48 0.22 -1.44 -4.49
N GLU A 49 1.14 -2.23 -3.93
CA GLU A 49 1.98 -3.12 -4.73
C GLU A 49 1.15 -4.02 -5.65
N PRO A 50 1.59 -4.23 -6.90
CA PRO A 50 0.88 -5.09 -7.83
C PRO A 50 0.85 -6.52 -7.26
N LYS A 51 -0.35 -7.07 -7.14
CA LYS A 51 -0.53 -8.45 -6.65
C LYS A 51 0.11 -9.44 -7.62
N SER A 52 0.64 -10.53 -7.08
CA SER A 52 1.15 -11.63 -7.90
C SER A 52 0.01 -12.27 -8.70
N GLN A 53 0.31 -12.73 -9.93
CA GLN A 53 -0.68 -13.42 -10.76
C GLN A 53 -1.30 -14.62 -10.05
N LYS A 54 -0.50 -15.35 -9.24
CA LYS A 54 -0.97 -16.50 -8.46
C LYS A 54 -2.06 -16.12 -7.47
N ASP A 55 -1.97 -14.94 -6.85
CA ASP A 55 -2.98 -14.51 -5.87
C ASP A 55 -4.24 -14.00 -6.55
N ILE A 56 -4.11 -13.40 -7.73
CA ILE A 56 -5.24 -13.04 -8.59
C ILE A 56 -5.99 -14.32 -9.00
N ASP A 57 -5.28 -15.35 -9.45
CA ASP A 57 -5.87 -16.61 -9.91
C ASP A 57 -6.62 -17.33 -8.78
N LYS A 58 -6.08 -17.33 -7.55
CA LYS A 58 -6.77 -17.88 -6.37
C LYS A 58 -8.11 -17.18 -6.12
N VAL A 59 -8.11 -15.85 -6.19
CA VAL A 59 -9.32 -15.04 -5.98
C VAL A 59 -10.35 -15.33 -7.08
N LEU A 60 -9.92 -15.40 -8.34
CA LEU A 60 -10.79 -15.76 -9.47
C LEU A 60 -11.39 -17.17 -9.30
N GLN A 61 -10.58 -18.14 -8.89
CA GLN A 61 -11.05 -19.50 -8.63
C GLN A 61 -12.12 -19.55 -7.54
N ALA A 62 -11.98 -18.72 -6.49
CA ALA A 62 -12.98 -18.62 -5.43
C ALA A 62 -14.31 -18.06 -5.96
N TYR A 63 -14.26 -17.01 -6.79
CA TYR A 63 -15.46 -16.45 -7.44
C TYR A 63 -16.15 -17.46 -8.34
N TYR A 64 -15.41 -18.21 -9.17
CA TYR A 64 -15.99 -19.24 -10.01
C TYR A 64 -16.65 -20.35 -9.19
N LYS A 65 -16.00 -20.80 -8.10
CA LYS A 65 -16.60 -21.81 -7.20
C LYS A 65 -17.89 -21.32 -6.58
N ALA A 66 -17.92 -20.07 -6.09
CA ALA A 66 -19.12 -19.47 -5.53
C ALA A 66 -20.24 -19.34 -6.58
N GLY A 67 -19.93 -18.84 -7.79
CA GLY A 67 -20.90 -18.73 -8.87
C GLY A 67 -21.50 -20.09 -9.27
N TRP A 68 -20.67 -21.11 -9.42
CA TRP A 68 -21.14 -22.47 -9.71
C TRP A 68 -21.96 -23.09 -8.58
N ALA A 69 -21.63 -22.80 -7.32
CA ALA A 69 -22.41 -23.27 -6.18
C ALA A 69 -23.83 -22.69 -6.22
N ILE A 70 -23.96 -21.38 -6.49
CA ILE A 70 -25.25 -20.70 -6.61
C ILE A 70 -26.08 -21.32 -7.74
N ILE A 71 -25.50 -21.51 -8.93
CA ILE A 71 -26.21 -22.10 -10.09
C ILE A 71 -26.70 -23.51 -9.75
N LYS A 72 -25.85 -24.34 -9.13
CA LYS A 72 -26.23 -25.70 -8.72
C LYS A 72 -27.36 -25.71 -7.70
N GLU A 73 -27.32 -24.79 -6.73
CA GLU A 73 -28.37 -24.66 -5.73
C GLU A 73 -29.70 -24.26 -6.37
N MET A 74 -29.68 -23.32 -7.33
CA MET A 74 -30.88 -22.92 -8.07
C MET A 74 -31.47 -24.08 -8.86
N GLN A 75 -30.63 -24.83 -9.58
CA GLN A 75 -31.07 -26.02 -10.33
C GLN A 75 -31.64 -27.11 -9.42
N MET A 76 -31.04 -27.33 -8.25
CA MET A 76 -31.58 -28.30 -7.29
C MET A 76 -32.95 -27.88 -6.75
N LYS A 77 -33.14 -26.59 -6.45
CA LYS A 77 -34.44 -26.07 -5.98
C LYS A 77 -35.52 -26.20 -7.06
N GLU A 78 -35.19 -25.88 -8.31
CA GLU A 78 -36.12 -26.00 -9.45
C GLU A 78 -36.57 -27.45 -9.68
N ASN A 79 -35.66 -28.43 -9.58
CA ASN A 79 -35.98 -29.85 -9.75
C ASN A 79 -36.78 -30.48 -8.58
N ILE A 80 -36.96 -29.78 -7.46
CA ILE A 80 -37.72 -30.27 -6.29
C ILE A 80 -39.18 -29.75 -6.33
N GLU A 81 -39.44 -28.68 -7.09
CA GLU A 81 -40.76 -28.05 -7.22
C GLU A 81 -41.58 -28.58 -8.42
N GLU A 82 -41.05 -29.57 -9.16
CA GLU A 82 -41.71 -30.28 -10.28
C GLU A 82 -42.08 -31.72 -9.88
#